data_AF-A0A7C5DIN6-F1
#
_entry.id   AF-A0A7C5DIN6-F1
#
_cell.length_a   1.000
_cell.length_b   1.000
_cell.length_c   1.000
_cell.angle_alpha   90.00
_cell.angle_beta   90.00
_cell.angle_gamma   90.00
#
_symmetry.space_group_name_H-M   'P 1'
#
loop_
_entity.id
_entity.type
_entity.pdbx_description
1 polymer ?
#
loop_
_entity_poly.entity_id
_entity_poly.type
_entity_poly.pdbx_seq_one_letter_code
_entity_poly.pdbx_strand_id
1 'polypeptide(L)'
;TQWGINEGFDILISESAGLCNRCSPYIKDIKAICVIDNLSGINTPKKIGPMLKSADIVVITKGDIVSQAEREVFASRVNTVNPAATIMHINGLTGQGSFELSTLLYDENIQTESLKGKKLRFPMPAALCSYCLGETRIGESYQMGNVRKMKMDEK
;
A
#
# COMPACT_ATOMS: atom_id res chain seq x y z
N THR A 1 3.75 -13.60 -8.46
CA THR A 1 5.19 -13.26 -8.57
C THR A 1 5.84 -13.98 -9.73
N GLN A 2 5.55 -15.27 -9.95
CA GLN A 2 6.18 -16.07 -11.02
C GLN A 2 6.21 -15.39 -12.39
N TRP A 3 5.10 -14.79 -12.83
CA TRP A 3 5.05 -14.02 -14.08
C TRP A 3 6.14 -12.93 -14.14
N GLY A 4 6.27 -12.10 -13.10
CA GLY A 4 7.28 -11.04 -13.09
C GLY A 4 8.71 -11.55 -13.05
N ILE A 5 8.95 -12.71 -12.42
CA ILE A 5 10.26 -13.38 -12.43
C ILE A 5 10.58 -13.90 -13.83
N ASN A 6 9.62 -14.54 -14.49
CA ASN A 6 9.78 -15.09 -15.83
C ASN A 6 10.05 -14.00 -16.88
N GLU A 7 9.43 -12.83 -16.73
CA GLU A 7 9.65 -11.65 -17.57
C GLU A 7 10.94 -10.87 -17.22
N GLY A 8 11.64 -11.26 -16.15
CA GLY A 8 12.88 -10.60 -15.72
C GLY A 8 12.68 -9.22 -15.10
N PHE A 9 11.53 -8.95 -14.45
CA PHE A 9 11.31 -7.69 -13.75
C PHE A 9 11.97 -7.66 -12.37
N ASP A 10 12.65 -6.55 -12.07
CA ASP A 10 13.27 -6.32 -10.77
C ASP A 10 12.26 -5.96 -9.68
N ILE A 11 11.13 -5.34 -10.06
CA ILE A 11 10.12 -4.82 -9.13
C ILE A 11 8.72 -5.17 -9.63
N LEU A 12 7.88 -5.67 -8.73
CA LEU A 12 6.45 -5.85 -8.95
C LEU A 12 5.65 -4.95 -8.00
N ILE A 13 4.88 -4.02 -8.57
CA ILE A 13 3.99 -3.14 -7.81
C ILE A 13 2.57 -3.68 -7.90
N SER A 14 1.92 -3.84 -6.74
CA SER A 14 0.50 -4.20 -6.66
C SER A 14 -0.29 -3.03 -6.09
N GLU A 15 -1.18 -2.47 -6.91
CA GLU A 15 -2.09 -1.41 -6.50
C GLU A 15 -3.40 -2.01 -5.97
N SER A 16 -3.85 -1.53 -4.81
CA SER A 16 -5.17 -1.88 -4.27
C SER A 16 -6.28 -1.05 -4.92
N ALA A 17 -7.54 -1.53 -4.88
CA ALA A 17 -8.68 -0.82 -5.46
C ALA A 17 -9.00 0.56 -4.83
N GLY A 18 -8.45 0.92 -3.66
CA GLY A 18 -8.59 2.25 -3.07
C GLY A 18 -10.01 2.67 -2.64
N LEU A 19 -10.95 1.73 -2.48
CA LEU A 19 -12.37 2.02 -2.29
C LEU A 19 -12.70 2.69 -0.95
N CYS A 20 -12.42 1.99 0.15
CA CYS A 20 -12.80 2.44 1.50
C CYS A 20 -11.60 2.70 2.41
N ASN A 21 -10.41 2.21 2.03
CA ASN A 21 -9.16 2.30 2.79
C ASN A 21 -9.28 1.82 4.24
N ARG A 22 -10.31 1.00 4.55
CA ARG A 22 -10.56 0.40 5.86
C ARG A 22 -9.89 -0.97 6.01
N CYS A 23 -9.54 -1.59 4.89
CA CYS A 23 -8.70 -2.78 4.84
C CYS A 23 -7.28 -2.40 4.41
N SER A 24 -6.29 -3.14 4.91
CA SER A 24 -4.89 -3.03 4.49
C SER A 24 -4.43 -4.33 3.84
N PRO A 25 -4.37 -4.40 2.50
CA PRO A 25 -3.89 -5.60 1.80
C PRO A 25 -2.36 -5.74 1.84
N TYR A 26 -1.68 -5.08 2.78
CA TYR A 26 -0.24 -5.19 2.92
C TYR A 26 0.17 -6.56 3.39
N ILE A 27 1.28 -7.04 2.83
CA ILE A 27 1.83 -8.36 3.09
C ILE A 27 3.01 -8.22 4.06
N LYS A 28 3.16 -9.18 4.97
CA LYS A 28 4.34 -9.24 5.85
C LYS A 28 5.62 -9.42 5.02
N ASP A 29 6.66 -8.70 5.42
CA ASP A 29 7.99 -8.69 4.80
C ASP A 29 8.00 -8.21 3.33
N ILE A 30 6.93 -7.55 2.88
CA ILE A 30 6.86 -6.86 1.58
C ILE A 30 6.63 -5.38 1.85
N LYS A 31 7.35 -4.50 1.15
CA LYS A 31 7.24 -3.05 1.33
C LYS A 31 5.80 -2.58 1.11
N ALA A 32 5.29 -1.80 2.06
CA ALA A 32 3.93 -1.30 2.08
C ALA A 32 3.88 0.22 1.96
N ILE A 33 3.18 0.71 0.93
CA ILE A 33 3.06 2.15 0.64
C ILE A 33 1.61 2.57 0.79
N CYS A 34 1.36 3.61 1.58
CA CYS A 34 0.07 4.28 1.67
C CYS A 34 0.14 5.62 0.94
N VAL A 35 -0.63 5.75 -0.14
CA VAL A 35 -0.74 7.02 -0.87
C VAL A 35 -2.02 7.71 -0.43
N ILE A 36 -1.90 8.93 0.06
CA ILE A 36 -3.01 9.79 0.49
C ILE A 36 -2.81 11.20 -0.06
N ASP A 37 -3.87 11.98 -0.16
CA ASP A 37 -3.78 13.38 -0.58
C ASP A 37 -4.21 14.34 0.52
N ASN A 38 -3.68 15.56 0.47
CA ASN A 38 -4.06 16.63 1.40
C ASN A 38 -5.52 17.09 1.23
N LEU A 39 -6.16 16.76 0.11
CA LEU A 39 -7.56 17.13 -0.15
C LEU A 39 -8.58 16.21 0.53
N SER A 40 -8.15 15.04 0.99
CA SER A 40 -9.01 14.03 1.60
C SER A 40 -9.58 14.48 2.95
N GLY A 41 -9.23 15.68 3.42
CA GLY A 41 -9.70 16.28 4.65
C GLY A 41 -8.82 15.92 5.85
N ILE A 42 -8.67 16.88 6.75
CA ILE A 42 -7.69 16.85 7.85
C ILE A 42 -7.85 15.65 8.82
N ASN A 43 -9.03 15.02 8.86
CA ASN A 43 -9.32 13.87 9.72
C ASN A 43 -9.05 12.51 9.06
N THR A 44 -8.73 12.48 7.76
CA THR A 44 -8.54 11.23 7.00
C THR A 44 -7.50 10.29 7.59
N PRO A 45 -6.34 10.75 8.10
CA PRO A 45 -5.37 9.86 8.74
C PRO A 45 -5.97 8.98 9.85
N LYS A 46 -6.94 9.52 10.62
CA LYS A 46 -7.63 8.76 11.67
C LYS A 46 -8.68 7.79 11.13
N LYS A 47 -9.21 8.01 9.93
CA LYS A 47 -10.32 7.23 9.33
C LYS A 47 -9.85 6.01 8.55
N ILE A 48 -8.68 6.06 7.92
CA ILE A 48 -8.15 4.98 7.07
C ILE A 48 -7.34 3.93 7.85
N GLY A 49 -7.43 3.98 9.18
CA GLY A 49 -7.08 2.93 10.15
C GLY A 49 -5.94 2.00 9.73
N PRO A 50 -6.21 0.73 9.36
CA PRO A 50 -5.18 -0.25 9.03
C PRO A 50 -4.28 0.14 7.86
N MET A 51 -4.83 0.79 6.84
CA MET A 51 -4.08 1.14 5.63
C MET A 51 -2.99 2.16 5.94
N LEU A 52 -3.25 3.10 6.85
CA LEU A 52 -2.20 4.02 7.29
C LEU A 52 -1.29 3.41 8.34
N LYS A 53 -1.86 2.73 9.35
CA LYS A 53 -1.13 2.20 10.53
C LYS A 53 -0.10 1.12 10.20
N SER A 54 -0.29 0.39 9.10
CA SER A 54 0.56 -0.76 8.75
C SER A 54 1.46 -0.50 7.54
N ALA A 55 1.48 0.74 7.02
CA ALA A 55 2.38 1.15 5.96
C ALA A 55 3.81 1.36 6.47
N ASP A 56 4.80 1.07 5.64
CA ASP A 56 6.20 1.42 5.88
C ASP A 56 6.48 2.85 5.41
N ILE A 57 5.85 3.24 4.30
CA ILE A 57 6.01 4.57 3.70
C ILE A 57 4.61 5.18 3.49
N VAL A 58 4.45 6.43 3.88
CA VAL A 58 3.25 7.23 3.61
C VAL A 58 3.60 8.35 2.66
N VAL A 59 3.03 8.31 1.47
CA VAL A 59 3.16 9.34 0.45
C VAL A 59 1.97 10.28 0.53
N ILE A 60 2.22 11.55 0.83
CA ILE A 60 1.23 12.62 0.87
C ILE A 60 1.34 13.42 -0.42
N THR A 61 0.28 13.37 -1.23
CA THR A 61 0.19 14.05 -2.52
C THR A 61 -0.66 15.33 -2.47
N LYS A 62 -0.64 16.08 -3.57
CA LYS A 62 -1.44 17.31 -3.76
C LYS A 62 -1.18 18.38 -2.68
N GLY A 63 0.08 18.50 -2.26
CA GLY A 63 0.50 19.54 -1.30
C GLY A 63 0.60 20.94 -1.90
N ASP A 64 0.61 21.04 -3.22
CA ASP A 64 0.71 22.27 -4.00
C ASP A 64 -0.57 23.11 -4.03
N ILE A 65 -1.70 22.51 -3.67
CA ILE A 65 -3.03 23.15 -3.69
C ILE A 65 -3.60 23.42 -2.29
N VAL A 66 -2.75 23.33 -1.27
CA VAL A 66 -3.09 23.62 0.13
C VAL A 66 -2.02 24.53 0.73
N SER A 67 -2.34 25.21 1.83
CA SER A 67 -1.38 26.04 2.54
C SER A 67 -0.26 25.20 3.18
N GLN A 68 0.88 25.82 3.44
CA GLN A 68 1.99 25.16 4.15
C GLN A 68 1.54 24.63 5.52
N ALA A 69 0.76 25.41 6.27
CA ALA A 69 0.22 25.01 7.56
C ALA A 69 -0.64 23.75 7.45
N GLU A 70 -1.49 23.65 6.44
CA GLU A 70 -2.31 22.44 6.22
C GLU A 70 -1.45 21.21 5.93
N ARG A 71 -0.38 21.35 5.13
CA ARG A 71 0.56 20.24 4.86
C ARG A 71 1.21 19.73 6.14
N GLU A 72 1.72 20.63 6.97
CA GLU A 72 2.41 20.29 8.21
C GLU A 72 1.45 19.69 9.24
N VAL A 73 0.24 20.26 9.38
CA VAL A 73 -0.78 19.69 10.28
C VAL A 73 -1.24 18.31 9.79
N PHE A 74 -1.39 18.12 8.48
CA PHE A 74 -1.76 16.82 7.92
C PHE A 74 -0.67 15.78 8.14
N ALA A 75 0.60 16.11 7.87
CA ALA A 75 1.75 15.25 8.14
C ALA A 75 1.88 14.91 9.63
N SER A 76 1.70 15.87 10.53
CA SER A 76 1.69 15.64 11.99
C SER A 76 0.58 14.66 12.41
N ARG A 77 -0.60 14.75 11.79
CA ARG A 77 -1.70 13.79 12.05
C ARG A 77 -1.42 12.40 11.50
N VAL A 78 -0.76 12.31 10.35
CA VAL A 78 -0.25 11.03 9.82
C VAL A 78 0.73 10.41 10.81
N ASN A 79 1.74 11.18 11.26
CA ASN A 79 2.74 10.75 12.22
C ASN A 79 2.11 10.30 13.56
N THR A 80 1.06 10.98 14.02
CA THR A 80 0.32 10.60 15.23
C THR A 80 -0.33 9.21 15.09
N VAL A 81 -0.79 8.85 13.88
CA VAL A 81 -1.46 7.56 13.63
C VAL A 81 -0.44 6.45 13.36
N ASN A 82 0.64 6.75 12.64
CA ASN A 82 1.73 5.83 12.35
C ASN A 82 3.10 6.52 12.54
N PRO A 83 3.66 6.51 13.76
CA PRO A 83 4.97 7.11 14.04
C PRO A 83 6.16 6.36 13.42
N ALA A 84 5.94 5.11 12.96
CA ALA A 84 7.00 4.26 12.43
C ALA A 84 7.18 4.42 10.91
N ALA A 85 6.23 5.04 10.22
CA ALA A 85 6.30 5.20 8.78
C ALA A 85 7.18 6.39 8.37
N THR A 86 7.91 6.20 7.27
CA THR A 86 8.56 7.31 6.56
C THR A 86 7.49 8.14 5.85
N ILE A 87 7.36 9.42 6.19
CA ILE A 87 6.38 10.33 5.58
C ILE A 87 7.07 11.15 4.50
N MET A 88 6.54 11.13 3.28
CA MET A 88 7.10 11.86 2.14
C MET A 88 6.02 12.70 1.45
N HIS A 89 6.39 13.89 1.00
CA HIS A 89 5.53 14.71 0.14
C HIS A 89 5.95 14.53 -1.32
N ILE A 90 5.00 14.11 -2.16
CA ILE A 90 5.26 13.88 -3.59
C ILE A 90 4.22 14.61 -4.42
N ASN A 91 4.68 15.27 -5.48
CA ASN A 91 3.78 15.82 -6.49
C ASN A 91 3.75 14.89 -7.69
N GLY A 92 2.61 14.24 -7.93
CA GLY A 92 2.43 13.31 -9.04
C GLY A 92 2.42 13.94 -10.42
N LEU A 93 2.20 15.26 -10.54
CA LEU A 93 2.23 15.99 -11.81
C LEU A 93 3.64 16.44 -12.18
N THR A 94 4.39 16.98 -11.22
CA THR A 94 5.76 17.47 -11.46
C THR A 94 6.83 16.41 -11.23
N GLY A 95 6.48 15.30 -10.57
CA GLY A 95 7.42 14.25 -10.19
C GLY A 95 8.30 14.61 -8.99
N GLN A 96 8.06 15.75 -8.33
CA GLN A 96 8.83 16.14 -7.14
C GLN A 96 8.75 15.05 -6.06
N GLY A 97 9.91 14.62 -5.56
CA GLY A 97 10.04 13.58 -4.54
C GLY A 97 10.00 12.14 -5.08
N SER A 98 9.76 11.93 -6.38
CA SER A 98 9.70 10.59 -6.98
C SER A 98 11.05 9.87 -6.97
N PHE A 99 12.15 10.59 -7.21
CA PHE A 99 13.50 10.03 -7.15
C PHE A 99 13.82 9.48 -5.75
N GLU A 100 13.59 10.26 -4.70
CA GLU A 100 13.84 9.83 -3.34
C GLU A 100 12.96 8.63 -2.97
N LEU A 101 11.69 8.62 -3.36
CA LEU A 101 10.82 7.45 -3.17
C LEU A 101 11.42 6.22 -3.85
N SER A 102 11.92 6.34 -5.08
CA SER A 102 12.49 5.20 -5.82
C SER A 102 13.65 4.54 -5.07
N THR A 103 14.48 5.32 -4.37
CA THR A 103 15.60 4.80 -3.56
C THR A 103 15.15 3.99 -2.35
N LEU A 104 13.92 4.19 -1.87
CA LEU A 104 13.34 3.47 -0.73
C LEU A 104 12.55 2.23 -1.16
N LEU A 105 12.16 2.16 -2.44
CA LEU A 105 11.38 1.05 -2.99
C LEU A 105 12.23 -0.16 -3.32
N TYR A 106 13.42 0.07 -3.88
CA TYR A 106 14.30 -0.97 -4.34
C TYR A 106 15.37 -1.31 -3.29
N ASP A 107 15.51 -2.61 -3.01
CA ASP A 107 16.60 -3.16 -2.20
C ASP A 107 17.06 -4.45 -2.87
N GLU A 108 18.29 -4.43 -3.39
CA GLU A 108 18.90 -5.56 -4.11
C GLU A 108 19.04 -6.82 -3.25
N ASN A 109 19.02 -6.69 -1.92
CA ASN A 109 19.13 -7.80 -0.99
C ASN A 109 17.78 -8.50 -0.75
N ILE A 110 16.67 -7.90 -1.17
CA ILE A 110 15.32 -8.45 -0.95
C ILE A 110 14.86 -9.15 -2.23
N GLN A 111 14.99 -10.48 -2.25
CA GLN A 111 14.42 -11.31 -3.31
C GLN A 111 13.15 -12.01 -2.84
N THR A 112 12.04 -11.75 -3.53
CA THR A 112 10.74 -12.41 -3.26
C THR A 112 10.37 -13.36 -4.38
N GLU A 113 10.67 -14.65 -4.20
CA GLU A 113 10.30 -15.69 -5.16
C GLU A 113 8.77 -15.94 -5.17
N SER A 114 8.15 -15.98 -3.99
CA SER A 114 6.74 -16.32 -3.84
C SER A 114 6.05 -15.58 -2.71
N LEU A 115 4.76 -15.29 -2.93
CA LEU A 115 3.84 -14.82 -1.88
C LEU A 115 3.06 -15.97 -1.23
N LYS A 116 3.14 -17.20 -1.76
CA LYS A 116 2.43 -18.36 -1.21
C LYS A 116 2.97 -18.65 0.19
N GLY A 117 2.07 -18.78 1.17
CA GLY A 117 2.41 -19.01 2.58
C GLY A 117 2.67 -17.72 3.37
N LYS A 118 2.84 -16.56 2.72
CA LYS A 118 2.88 -15.26 3.41
C LYS A 118 1.50 -14.90 3.97
N LYS A 119 1.49 -13.90 4.85
CA LYS A 119 0.29 -13.41 5.52
C LYS A 119 0.13 -11.90 5.34
N LEU A 120 -1.11 -11.44 5.35
CA LEU A 120 -1.42 -10.02 5.45
C LEU A 120 -0.99 -9.47 6.82
N ARG A 121 -0.61 -8.19 6.87
CA ARG A 121 -0.25 -7.47 8.10
C ARG A 121 -1.46 -7.25 9.00
N PHE A 122 -2.64 -7.13 8.42
CA PHE A 122 -3.89 -6.89 9.12
C PHE A 122 -4.97 -7.88 8.67
N PRO A 123 -5.78 -8.44 9.59
CA PRO A 123 -6.91 -9.27 9.22
C PRO A 123 -7.92 -8.45 8.42
N MET A 124 -8.34 -8.97 7.27
CA MET A 124 -9.38 -8.30 6.49
C MET A 124 -10.66 -8.21 7.34
N PRO A 125 -11.40 -7.09 7.30
CA PRO A 125 -12.64 -6.97 8.07
C PRO A 125 -13.62 -8.10 7.73
N ALA A 126 -13.89 -8.99 8.68
CA ALA A 126 -14.88 -10.04 8.54
C ALA A 126 -16.28 -9.42 8.35
N ALA A 127 -17.14 -10.05 7.55
CA ALA A 127 -18.50 -9.60 7.21
C ALA A 127 -18.62 -8.25 6.46
N LEU A 128 -17.53 -7.53 6.22
CA LEU A 128 -17.49 -6.28 5.44
C LEU A 128 -17.10 -6.51 3.98
N CYS A 129 -16.24 -7.50 3.73
CA CYS A 129 -15.76 -7.86 2.40
C CYS A 129 -15.97 -9.35 2.16
N SER A 130 -16.90 -9.68 1.25
CA SER A 130 -17.19 -11.06 0.84
C SER A 130 -16.01 -11.76 0.17
N TYR A 131 -15.00 -11.01 -0.28
CA TYR A 131 -13.83 -11.56 -0.98
C TYR A 131 -12.84 -12.24 -0.04
N CYS A 132 -12.64 -11.73 1.16
CA CYS A 132 -11.58 -12.22 2.05
C CYS A 132 -12.11 -12.87 3.31
N LEU A 133 -13.32 -12.51 3.80
CA LEU A 133 -13.94 -13.09 5.01
C LEU A 133 -13.00 -13.24 6.22
N GLY A 134 -12.03 -12.34 6.37
CA GLY A 134 -11.04 -12.38 7.46
C GLY A 134 -9.81 -13.26 7.23
N GLU A 135 -9.70 -13.93 6.08
CA GLU A 135 -8.51 -14.69 5.72
C GLU A 135 -7.30 -13.76 5.54
N THR A 136 -6.16 -14.21 6.07
CA THR A 136 -4.89 -13.48 6.01
C THR A 136 -3.81 -14.24 5.27
N ARG A 137 -3.96 -15.55 5.10
CA ARG A 137 -2.99 -16.41 4.42
C ARG A 137 -3.12 -16.26 2.91
N ILE A 138 -1.98 -16.18 2.25
CA ILE A 138 -1.90 -16.03 0.80
C ILE A 138 -1.56 -17.39 0.19
N GLY A 139 -2.39 -17.84 -0.75
CA GLY A 139 -2.19 -19.09 -1.48
C GLY A 139 -3.50 -19.63 -2.02
N GLU A 140 -3.42 -20.45 -3.07
CA GLU A 140 -4.61 -20.99 -3.74
C GLU A 140 -5.51 -21.80 -2.79
N SER A 141 -4.92 -22.53 -1.85
CA SER A 141 -5.62 -23.29 -0.81
C SER A 141 -6.38 -22.44 0.22
N TYR A 142 -6.14 -21.12 0.23
CA TYR A 142 -6.76 -20.18 1.17
C TYR A 142 -7.70 -19.20 0.47
N GLN A 143 -7.93 -19.36 -0.83
CA GLN A 143 -8.85 -18.48 -1.56
C GLN A 143 -10.30 -18.75 -1.15
N MET A 144 -11.09 -17.68 -1.01
CA MET A 144 -12.50 -17.74 -0.62
C MET A 144 -13.38 -17.03 -1.65
N GLY A 145 -14.61 -17.52 -1.82
CA GLY A 145 -15.61 -16.92 -2.70
C GLY A 145 -15.29 -17.07 -4.19
N ASN A 146 -15.87 -16.19 -5.01
CA ASN A 146 -15.69 -16.21 -6.46
C ASN A 146 -14.35 -15.57 -6.84
N VAL A 147 -13.37 -16.40 -7.14
CA VAL A 147 -12.05 -15.96 -7.60
C VAL A 147 -12.05 -15.85 -9.13
N ARG A 148 -11.70 -14.67 -9.63
CA ARG A 148 -11.29 -14.50 -11.04
C ARG A 148 -9.78 -14.31 -11.08
N LYS A 149 -9.09 -15.19 -11.80
CA LYS A 149 -7.66 -15.05 -12.03
C LYS A 149 -7.43 -14.14 -13.23
N MET A 150 -6.48 -13.20 -13.11
CA MET A 150 -5.98 -12.47 -14.26
C MET A 150 -5.26 -13.47 -15.17
N LYS A 151 -5.61 -13.48 -16.45
CA LYS A 151 -4.83 -14.23 -17.45
C LYS A 151 -3.57 -13.42 -17.72
N MET A 152 -2.45 -13.92 -17.21
CA MET A 152 -1.12 -13.36 -17.44
C MET A 152 -0.42 -14.15 -18.55
N ASP A 153 -1.20 -14.66 -19.52
CA ASP A 153 -0.81 -15.75 -20.44
C ASP A 153 0.59 -15.51 -21.04
N GLU A 154 1.37 -16.60 -20.98
CA GLU A 154 2.63 -16.83 -21.68
C GLU A 154 2.42 -16.55 -23.17
N LYS A 155 3.29 -15.73 -23.76
CA LYS A 155 3.41 -15.65 -25.22
C LYS A 155 3.83 -17.01 -25.79
#